data_AF-A0A6P6CBR7-F1
#
_entry.id   AF-A0A6P6CBR7-F1
#
_cell.length_a   1.000
_cell.length_b   1.000
_cell.length_c   1.000
_cell.angle_alpha   90.00
_cell.angle_beta   90.00
_cell.angle_gamma   90.00
#
_symmetry.space_group_name_H-M   'P 1'
#
loop_
_entity.id
_entity.type
_entity.pdbx_description
1 polymer ?
#
loop_
_entity_poly.entity_id
_entity_poly.type
_entity_poly.pdbx_seq_one_letter_code
_entity_poly.pdbx_strand_id
1 'polypeptide(L)'
;MADDVDQQQTTNTVEEPLDLIRLSLDERIYVKMRNDRELRGRLHAYDQHLNMILGDVEETVTTIEIDEETYEEIYKKTVTELMENQYG
;
A
#
# COMPACT_ATOMS: atom_id res chain seq x y z
N MET A 1 49.77 9.49 0.94
CA MET A 1 48.63 8.70 0.47
C MET A 1 47.56 8.91 1.50
N ALA A 2 46.66 9.85 1.22
CA ALA A 2 45.64 10.31 2.16
C ALA A 2 44.35 9.55 1.87
N ASP A 3 43.85 8.92 2.92
CA ASP A 3 42.47 8.60 3.23
C ASP A 3 41.64 7.97 2.10
N ASP A 4 41.55 6.64 2.22
CA ASP A 4 40.48 5.82 1.67
C ASP A 4 39.14 6.54 1.75
N VAL A 5 38.64 6.88 0.57
CA VAL A 5 37.32 7.44 0.34
C VAL A 5 36.32 6.41 0.85
N ASP A 6 35.67 6.74 1.97
CA ASP A 6 34.62 5.98 2.62
C ASP A 6 33.57 5.61 1.57
N GLN A 7 33.66 4.38 1.07
CA GLN A 7 32.66 3.80 0.18
C GLN A 7 31.43 3.65 1.04
N GLN A 8 30.42 4.50 0.79
CA GLN A 8 29.06 4.33 1.30
C GLN A 8 28.55 2.96 0.84
N GLN A 9 28.92 1.92 1.59
CA GLN A 9 28.23 0.65 1.60
C GLN A 9 26.85 0.99 2.12
N THR A 10 25.88 1.01 1.23
CA THR A 10 24.46 0.90 1.56
C THR A 10 24.27 -0.45 2.23
N THR A 11 24.61 -0.52 3.51
CA THR A 11 24.28 -1.65 4.35
C THR A 11 22.76 -1.69 4.40
N ASN A 12 22.17 -2.64 3.69
CA ASN A 12 20.76 -3.03 3.82
C ASN A 12 20.51 -3.67 5.19
N THR A 13 20.97 -3.03 6.26
CA THR A 13 20.66 -3.37 7.64
C THR A 13 19.28 -2.80 7.91
N VAL A 14 18.28 -3.68 7.98
CA VAL A 14 16.93 -3.33 8.41
C VAL A 14 17.01 -3.01 9.89
N GLU A 15 17.20 -1.74 10.24
CA GLU A 15 17.26 -1.27 11.63
C GLU A 15 15.88 -0.85 12.12
N GLU A 16 15.07 -0.23 11.25
CA GLU A 16 13.71 0.20 11.58
C GLU A 16 12.64 -0.44 10.68
N PRO A 17 11.39 -0.60 11.16
CA PRO A 17 10.29 -1.13 10.34
C PRO A 17 10.04 -0.32 9.06
N LEU A 18 10.35 0.98 9.07
CA LEU A 18 10.22 1.87 7.92
C LEU A 18 11.29 1.59 6.85
N ASP A 19 12.45 1.06 7.21
CA ASP A 19 13.51 0.74 6.24
C ASP A 19 13.09 -0.42 5.32
N LEU A 20 12.25 -1.33 5.81
CA LEU A 20 11.63 -2.37 4.97
C LEU A 20 10.69 -1.76 3.92
N ILE A 21 9.88 -0.76 4.31
CA ILE A 21 8.96 -0.10 3.37
C ILE A 21 9.75 0.69 2.31
N ARG A 22 10.90 1.26 2.69
CA ARG A 22 11.88 1.88 1.79
C ARG A 22 12.36 0.93 0.69
N LEU A 23 12.59 -0.33 1.02
CA LEU A 23 13.00 -1.36 0.05
C LEU A 23 11.88 -1.72 -0.93
N SER A 24 10.61 -1.50 -0.56
CA SER A 24 9.43 -1.74 -1.40
C SER A 24 8.97 -0.54 -2.24
N LEU A 25 9.79 0.52 -2.34
CA LEU A 25 9.53 1.62 -3.28
C LEU A 25 9.54 1.11 -4.73
N ASP A 26 8.60 1.61 -5.53
CA ASP A 26 8.29 1.19 -6.90
C ASP A 26 7.81 -0.28 -7.05
N GLU A 27 7.57 -0.99 -5.94
CA GLU A 27 6.96 -2.32 -5.95
C GLU A 27 5.44 -2.27 -5.72
N ARG A 28 4.75 -3.35 -6.10
CA ARG A 28 3.33 -3.54 -5.80
C ARG A 28 3.16 -4.02 -4.36
N ILE A 29 2.44 -3.24 -3.56
CA ILE A 29 2.14 -3.55 -2.16
C ILE A 29 0.65 -3.86 -1.95
N TYR A 30 0.35 -4.59 -0.88
CA TYR A 30 -1.01 -4.81 -0.38
C TYR A 30 -1.16 -4.09 0.97
N VAL A 31 -2.17 -3.23 1.07
CA VAL A 31 -2.45 -2.44 2.27
C VAL A 31 -3.85 -2.78 2.76
N LYS A 32 -3.94 -3.38 3.95
CA LYS A 32 -5.21 -3.59 4.64
C LYS A 32 -5.57 -2.33 5.42
N MET A 33 -6.64 -1.67 5.00
CA MET A 33 -7.16 -0.45 5.62
C MET A 33 -8.20 -0.81 6.69
N ARG A 34 -8.65 0.20 7.45
CA ARG A 34 -9.80 0.06 8.35
C ARG A 34 -11.09 -0.07 7.53
N ASN A 35 -12.14 -0.60 8.16
CA ASN A 35 -13.48 -0.77 7.59
C ASN A 35 -13.54 -1.76 6.42
N ASP A 36 -12.79 -2.87 6.52
CA ASP A 36 -12.80 -3.96 5.52
C ASP A 36 -12.48 -3.49 4.09
N ARG A 37 -11.63 -2.47 4.01
CA ARG A 37 -11.07 -1.91 2.79
C ARG A 37 -9.65 -2.43 2.58
N GLU A 38 -9.30 -2.70 1.34
CA GLU A 38 -7.99 -3.17 0.95
C GLU A 38 -7.54 -2.41 -0.29
N LEU A 39 -6.27 -2.02 -0.33
CA LEU A 39 -5.67 -1.37 -1.49
C LEU A 39 -4.53 -2.23 -2.03
N ARG A 40 -4.45 -2.34 -3.35
CA ARG A 40 -3.33 -2.96 -4.06
C ARG A 40 -2.82 -1.97 -5.09
N GLY A 41 -1.57 -1.55 -4.98
CA GLY A 41 -1.03 -0.53 -5.87
C GLY A 41 0.50 -0.47 -5.82
N ARG A 42 1.10 0.28 -6.75
CA ARG A 42 2.54 0.53 -6.78
C ARG A 42 2.91 1.66 -5.82
N LEU A 43 3.82 1.40 -4.88
CA LEU A 43 4.24 2.41 -3.89
C LEU A 43 5.21 3.41 -4.51
N HIS A 44 4.78 4.66 -4.67
CA HIS A 44 5.64 5.74 -5.20
C HIS A 44 6.35 6.51 -4.09
N ALA A 45 5.66 6.78 -2.99
CA ALA A 45 6.22 7.51 -1.85
C ALA A 45 5.50 7.16 -0.55
N TYR A 46 6.18 7.40 0.57
CA TYR A 46 5.59 7.31 1.90
C TYR A 46 6.28 8.28 2.88
N ASP A 47 5.67 8.52 4.04
CA ASP A 47 6.27 9.28 5.15
C ASP A 47 6.26 8.50 6.47
N GLN A 48 6.81 9.12 7.53
CA GLN A 48 6.86 8.54 8.88
C GLN A 48 5.48 8.30 9.52
N HIS A 49 4.42 8.94 9.00
CA HIS A 49 3.05 8.77 9.47
C HIS A 49 2.29 7.67 8.71
N LEU A 50 2.96 6.98 7.78
CA LEU A 50 2.39 5.99 6.87
C LEU A 50 1.36 6.59 5.90
N ASN A 51 1.46 7.89 5.61
CA ASN A 51 0.81 8.43 4.42
C ASN A 51 1.53 7.83 3.20
N MET A 52 0.77 7.31 2.23
CA MET A 52 1.32 6.64 1.05
C MET A 52 0.78 7.26 -0.23
N ILE A 53 1.65 7.41 -1.22
CA ILE A 53 1.29 7.71 -2.60
C ILE A 53 1.38 6.39 -3.36
N LEU A 54 0.22 5.92 -3.86
CA LEU A 54 0.11 4.70 -4.63
C LEU A 54 -0.36 5.03 -6.05
N GLY A 55 0.30 4.43 -7.05
CA GLY A 55 -0.14 4.43 -8.44
C GLY A 55 -0.79 3.10 -8.85
N ASP A 56 -1.56 3.11 -9.93
CA ASP A 56 -2.22 1.91 -10.50
C ASP A 56 -2.98 1.10 -9.43
N VAL A 57 -3.86 1.78 -8.68
CA VAL A 57 -4.45 1.25 -7.44
C VAL A 57 -5.76 0.53 -7.72
N GLU A 58 -5.88 -0.68 -7.20
CA GLU A 58 -7.12 -1.43 -7.06
C GLU A 58 -7.59 -1.33 -5.61
N GLU A 59 -8.77 -0.76 -5.41
CA GLU A 59 -9.47 -0.73 -4.13
C GLU A 59 -10.48 -1.89 -4.05
N THR A 60 -10.48 -2.59 -2.93
CA THR A 60 -11.49 -3.59 -2.57
C THR A 60 -12.22 -3.15 -1.32
N VAL A 61 -13.55 -3.15 -1.33
CA VAL A 61 -14.40 -2.90 -0.17
C VAL A 61 -15.29 -4.12 0.07
N THR A 62 -15.22 -4.69 1.28
CA THR A 62 -16.09 -5.80 1.69
C THR A 62 -17.21 -5.27 2.58
N THR A 63 -18.47 -5.43 2.16
CA THR A 63 -19.65 -5.09 2.98
C THR A 63 -20.42 -6.36 3.34
N ILE A 64 -20.89 -6.42 4.58
CA ILE A 64 -21.75 -7.49 5.07
C ILE A 64 -23.17 -6.91 5.12
N GLU A 65 -24.05 -7.44 4.28
CA GLU A 65 -25.47 -7.09 4.24
C GLU A 65 -26.24 -8.29 4.82
N ILE A 66 -27.20 -8.05 5.71
CA ILE A 66 -28.09 -9.09 6.22
C ILE A 66 -29.41 -8.94 5.48
N ASP A 67 -29.84 -10.00 4.81
CA ASP A 67 -31.15 -10.04 4.19
C ASP A 67 -32.24 -10.06 5.28
N GLU A 68 -33.12 -9.05 5.29
CA GLU A 68 -34.15 -8.89 6.33
C GLU A 68 -35.23 -9.98 6.27
N GLU A 69 -35.37 -10.69 5.15
CA GLU A 69 -36.37 -11.73 4.94
C GLU A 69 -35.79 -13.13 5.23
N THR A 70 -34.56 -13.40 4.81
CA THR A 70 -33.94 -14.73 4.95
C THR A 70 -32.94 -14.85 6.10
N TYR A 71 -32.55 -13.72 6.72
CA TYR A 71 -31.47 -13.63 7.73
C TYR A 71 -30.13 -14.17 7.24
N GLU A 72 -29.93 -14.24 5.93
CA GLU A 72 -28.66 -14.68 5.34
C GLU A 72 -27.63 -13.54 5.36
N GLU A 73 -26.38 -13.88 5.71
CA GLU A 73 -25.24 -12.97 5.61
C GLU A 73 -24.71 -12.94 4.17
N ILE A 74 -24.88 -11.81 3.49
CA ILE A 74 -24.38 -11.60 2.13
C ILE A 74 -23.05 -10.83 2.21
N TYR A 75 -21.98 -11.51 1.81
CA TYR A 75 -20.65 -10.91 1.68
C TYR A 75 -20.49 -10.29 0.30
N LYS A 76 -20.54 -8.96 0.21
CA LYS A 76 -20.41 -8.24 -1.05
C LYS A 76 -19.02 -7.62 -1.16
N LYS A 77 -18.29 -8.03 -2.19
CA LYS A 77 -16.97 -7.48 -2.53
C LYS A 77 -17.10 -6.52 -3.70
N THR A 78 -16.81 -5.25 -3.47
CA THR A 78 -16.78 -4.21 -4.52
C THR A 78 -15.33 -3.90 -4.84
N VAL A 79 -14.93 -4.06 -6.10
CA VAL A 79 -13.57 -3.75 -6.58
C VAL A 79 -13.63 -2.53 -7.49
N THR A 80 -12.82 -1.51 -7.19
CA THR A 80 -12.73 -0.25 -7.94
C THR A 80 -11.29 -0.03 -8.38
N GLU A 81 -11.05 0.12 -9.68
CA GLU A 81 -9.76 0.53 -10.22
C GLU A 81 -9.68 2.06 -10.23
N LEU A 82 -8.77 2.62 -9.43
CA LEU A 82 -8.47 4.04 -9.40
C LEU A 82 -7.40 4.33 -10.45
N MET A 83 -7.85 4.63 -11.67
CA MET A 83 -6.96 5.13 -12.73
C MET A 83 -6.57 6.58 -12.42
N GLU A 84 -5.34 6.98 -12.80
CA GLU A 84 -4.95 8.39 -12.83
C GLU A 84 -5.92 9.15 -13.74
N ASN A 85 -6.66 10.11 -13.17
CA ASN A 85 -7.43 11.06 -13.95
C ASN A 85 -6.46 11.91 -14.79
N GLN A 86 -6.33 11.61 -16.08
CA GLN A 86 -5.70 12.48 -17.07
C GLN A 86 -6.61 13.70 -17.36
N TYR A 87 -6.78 14.59 -16.39
CA TYR A 87 -7.25 15.95 -16.67
C TYR A 87 -6.07 16.90 -16.47
N GLY A 88 -5.45 17.24 -17.60
CA GLY A 88 -4.36 18.21 -17.73
C GLY A 88 -4.84 19.66 -17.75
#